data_AF-A0A7W5KDR6-F1
#
_entry.id   AF-A0A7W5KDR6-F1
#
_cell.length_a   1.000
_cell.length_b   1.000
_cell.length_c   1.000
_cell.angle_alpha   90.00
_cell.angle_beta   90.00
_cell.angle_gamma   90.00
#
_symmetry.space_group_name_H-M   'P 1'
#
loop_
_entity.id
_entity.type
_entity.pdbx_description
1 polymer ?
#
loop_
_entity_poly.entity_id
_entity_poly.type
_entity_poly.pdbx_seq_one_letter_code
_entity_poly.pdbx_strand_id
1 'polypeptide(L)'
;MSRHTFAGTAGVSVAIGWDRPLDTFYVQVSRPDPEDEGERETFVWEGTSPRELPTAAAAIAVAASHAELPADLGSTLETDRLKTLGSFDGPAQAAMKRQRFGRDL
;
A
#
# COMPACT_ATOMS: atom_id res chain seq x y z
N MET A 1 1.97 5.85 8.24
CA MET A 1 2.02 5.05 7.01
C MET A 1 3.47 4.65 6.78
N SER A 2 3.71 3.50 6.18
CA SER A 2 5.05 3.11 5.69
C SER A 2 4.99 2.87 4.18
N ARG A 3 6.15 2.95 3.51
CA ARG A 3 6.30 2.68 2.08
C ARG A 3 7.68 2.10 1.82
N HIS A 4 7.71 0.95 1.15
CA HIS A 4 8.90 0.32 0.60
C HIS A 4 8.73 0.22 -0.91
N THR A 5 9.78 0.52 -1.68
CA THR A 5 9.71 0.54 -3.14
C THR A 5 10.77 -0.38 -3.71
N PHE A 6 10.35 -1.25 -4.63
CA PHE A 6 11.18 -2.24 -5.31
C PHE A 6 11.13 -2.01 -6.82
N ALA A 7 12.23 -2.32 -7.50
CA ALA A 7 12.27 -2.32 -8.96
C ALA A 7 11.76 -3.66 -9.48
N GLY A 8 10.84 -3.60 -10.45
CA GLY A 8 10.41 -4.75 -11.25
C GLY A 8 11.12 -4.78 -12.61
N THR A 9 10.68 -5.68 -13.48
CA THR A 9 11.18 -5.76 -14.87
C THR A 9 10.66 -4.61 -15.74
N ALA A 10 11.39 -4.26 -16.81
CA ALA A 10 10.95 -3.29 -17.82
C ALA A 10 10.56 -1.91 -17.24
N GLY A 11 11.28 -1.45 -16.22
CA GLY A 11 11.05 -0.15 -15.60
C GLY A 11 9.85 -0.10 -14.65
N VAL A 12 9.18 -1.22 -14.36
CA VAL A 12 8.13 -1.31 -13.34
C VAL A 12 8.70 -0.94 -11.96
N SER A 13 7.91 -0.27 -11.15
CA SER A 13 8.17 0.01 -9.75
C SER A 13 7.00 -0.50 -8.92
N VAL A 14 7.31 -1.26 -7.86
CA VAL A 14 6.34 -1.81 -6.92
C VAL A 14 6.52 -1.11 -5.59
N ALA A 15 5.51 -0.37 -5.16
CA ALA A 15 5.44 0.20 -3.83
C ALA A 15 4.47 -0.60 -2.97
N ILE A 16 4.91 -0.99 -1.77
CA ILE A 16 4.13 -1.76 -0.81
C ILE A 16 4.31 -1.15 0.58
N GLY A 17 3.27 -1.15 1.41
CA GLY A 17 3.34 -0.53 2.72
C GLY A 17 2.10 -0.70 3.56
N TRP A 18 2.11 -0.03 4.72
CA TRP A 18 1.00 0.02 5.66
C TRP A 18 0.28 1.37 5.64
N ASP A 19 -1.03 1.35 5.44
CA ASP A 19 -1.93 2.49 5.60
C ASP A 19 -2.71 2.35 6.92
N ARG A 20 -2.24 3.06 7.96
CA ARG A 20 -2.88 3.08 9.28
C ARG A 20 -4.31 3.68 9.23
N PRO A 21 -4.55 4.84 8.59
CA PRO A 21 -5.91 5.35 8.44
C PRO A 21 -6.91 4.34 7.87
N LEU A 22 -6.52 3.55 6.87
CA LEU A 22 -7.39 2.50 6.31
C LEU A 22 -7.32 1.16 7.04
N ASP A 23 -6.36 0.97 7.95
CA ASP A 23 -6.09 -0.31 8.62
C ASP A 23 -5.87 -1.44 7.60
N THR A 24 -5.08 -1.15 6.56
CA THR A 24 -4.80 -2.07 5.47
C THR A 24 -3.36 -1.94 5.01
N PHE A 25 -2.77 -3.03 4.55
CA PHE A 25 -1.61 -2.95 3.67
C PHE A 25 -2.07 -2.46 2.29
N TYR A 26 -1.14 -1.95 1.49
CA TYR A 26 -1.43 -1.50 0.14
C TYR A 26 -0.31 -1.89 -0.81
N VAL A 27 -0.66 -2.00 -2.10
CA VAL A 27 0.30 -2.21 -3.19
C VAL A 27 -0.04 -1.26 -4.33
N GLN A 28 0.97 -0.56 -4.85
CA GLN A 28 0.91 0.22 -6.06
C GLN A 28 1.98 -0.28 -7.02
N VAL A 29 1.59 -0.60 -8.25
CA VAL A 29 2.52 -0.97 -9.31
C VAL A 29 2.41 0.05 -10.43
N SER A 30 3.55 0.67 -10.75
CA SER A 30 3.62 1.72 -11.76
C SER A 30 4.70 1.44 -12.79
N ARG A 31 4.44 1.77 -14.04
CA ARG A 31 5.38 1.70 -15.16
C ARG A 31 5.57 3.09 -15.77
N PRO A 32 6.66 3.35 -16.52
CA PRO A 32 6.73 4.56 -17.34
C PRO A 32 5.50 4.65 -18.26
N ASP A 33 4.92 5.83 -18.38
CA ASP A 33 3.80 6.06 -19.28
C ASP A 33 4.28 5.88 -20.75
N PRO A 34 3.56 5.12 -21.59
CA PRO A 34 3.95 4.93 -22.98
C PRO A 34 3.69 6.15 -23.88
N GLU A 35 2.82 7.07 -23.46
CA GLU A 35 2.38 8.23 -24.23
C GLU A 35 2.99 9.55 -23.73
N ASP A 36 3.41 9.62 -22.46
CA ASP A 36 4.02 10.83 -21.86
C ASP A 36 5.39 10.55 -21.20
N GLU A 37 6.45 11.08 -21.82
CA GLU A 37 7.82 10.84 -21.38
C GLU A 37 8.11 11.51 -20.03
N GLY A 38 8.40 10.69 -19.01
CA GLY A 38 8.70 11.13 -17.66
C GLY A 38 7.53 10.94 -16.68
N GLU A 39 6.33 10.65 -17.18
CA GLU A 39 5.20 10.25 -16.36
C GLU A 39 5.23 8.74 -16.04
N ARG A 40 4.45 8.35 -15.03
CA ARG A 40 4.30 6.95 -14.63
C ARG A 40 2.83 6.60 -14.45
N GLU A 41 2.37 5.63 -15.22
CA GLU A 41 1.05 5.05 -15.08
C GLU A 41 1.03 4.03 -13.93
N THR A 42 0.06 4.14 -13.01
CA THR A 42 -0.20 3.11 -11.99
C THR A 42 -1.32 2.19 -12.47
N PHE A 43 -0.99 0.94 -12.75
CA PHE A 43 -1.92 -0.03 -13.34
C PHE A 43 -2.37 -1.12 -12.36
N VAL A 44 -1.74 -1.22 -11.18
CA VAL A 44 -2.26 -1.99 -10.04
C VAL A 44 -2.29 -1.06 -8.84
N TRP A 45 -3.45 -0.99 -8.18
CA TRP A 45 -3.58 -0.30 -6.91
C TRP A 45 -4.59 -1.03 -6.01
N GLU A 46 -4.06 -1.74 -5.03
CA GLU A 46 -4.82 -2.49 -4.02
C GLU A 46 -4.58 -1.88 -2.63
N GLY A 47 -5.49 -2.09 -1.70
CA GLY A 47 -5.47 -1.46 -0.37
C GLY A 47 -6.02 -0.04 -0.37
N THR A 48 -7.02 0.23 -1.22
CA THR A 48 -7.67 1.54 -1.36
C THR A 48 -8.88 1.72 -0.44
N SER A 49 -9.32 0.62 0.16
CA SER A 49 -10.46 0.52 1.06
C SER A 49 -10.05 0.02 2.44
N PRO A 50 -10.83 0.33 3.49
CA PRO A 50 -10.50 -0.12 4.82
C PRO A 50 -10.42 -1.65 4.94
N ARG A 51 -9.35 -2.14 5.56
CA ARG A 51 -9.09 -3.58 5.81
C ARG A 51 -9.07 -4.47 4.55
N GLU A 52 -8.86 -3.90 3.37
CA GLU A 52 -8.87 -4.63 2.09
C GLU A 52 -7.77 -5.70 1.99
N LEU A 53 -6.55 -5.36 2.40
CA LEU A 53 -5.41 -6.27 2.53
C LEU A 53 -4.99 -6.32 4.01
N PRO A 54 -5.58 -7.22 4.82
CA PRO A 54 -5.41 -7.20 6.28
C PRO A 54 -4.07 -7.79 6.76
N THR A 55 -3.27 -8.41 5.88
CA THR A 55 -2.00 -9.06 6.25
C THR A 55 -0.87 -8.66 5.31
N ALA A 56 0.36 -8.60 5.83
CA ALA A 56 1.54 -8.37 5.00
C ALA A 56 1.67 -9.44 3.90
N ALA A 57 1.30 -10.69 4.20
CA ALA A 57 1.32 -11.80 3.24
C ALA A 57 0.39 -11.57 2.03
N ALA A 58 -0.81 -11.02 2.24
CA ALA A 58 -1.74 -10.72 1.16
C ALA A 58 -1.18 -9.63 0.22
N ALA A 59 -0.60 -8.57 0.78
CA ALA A 59 0.06 -7.52 0.00
C ALA A 59 1.31 -8.06 -0.73
N ILE A 60 2.11 -8.90 -0.09
CA ILE A 60 3.28 -9.55 -0.71
C ILE A 60 2.87 -10.43 -1.88
N ALA A 61 1.76 -11.17 -1.78
CA ALA A 61 1.27 -12.01 -2.90
C ALA A 61 0.95 -11.18 -4.16
N VAL A 62 0.38 -9.99 -3.99
CA VAL A 62 0.16 -9.04 -5.09
C VAL A 62 1.50 -8.53 -5.63
N ALA A 63 2.36 -8.01 -4.75
CA ALA A 63 3.64 -7.41 -5.12
C ALA A 63 4.62 -8.39 -5.80
N ALA A 64 4.64 -9.66 -5.36
CA ALA A 64 5.56 -10.70 -5.85
C ALA A 64 5.32 -11.07 -7.32
N SER A 65 4.15 -10.74 -7.87
CA SER A 65 3.86 -10.93 -9.30
C SER A 65 4.58 -9.89 -10.18
N HIS A 66 5.17 -8.85 -9.58
CA HIS A 66 5.71 -7.69 -10.30
C HIS A 66 7.16 -7.34 -9.96
N ALA A 67 7.71 -7.85 -8.85
CA ALA A 67 9.10 -7.64 -8.46
C ALA A 67 9.61 -8.79 -7.58
N GLU A 68 10.93 -8.99 -7.58
CA GLU A 68 11.60 -9.80 -6.57
C GLU A 68 11.60 -9.04 -5.23
N LEU A 69 11.17 -9.72 -4.17
CA LEU A 69 11.00 -9.11 -2.85
C LEU A 69 11.99 -9.73 -1.84
N PRO A 70 12.54 -8.93 -0.91
CA PRO A 70 13.37 -9.46 0.17
C PRO A 70 12.62 -10.49 1.02
N ALA A 71 13.31 -11.56 1.42
CA ALA A 71 12.71 -12.65 2.21
C ALA A 71 12.18 -12.19 3.58
N ASP A 72 12.74 -11.11 4.13
CA ASP A 72 12.37 -10.52 5.41
C ASP A 72 11.27 -9.45 5.30
N LEU A 73 10.79 -9.12 4.10
CA LEU A 73 9.85 -8.04 3.86
C LEU A 73 8.56 -8.16 4.70
N GLY A 74 8.04 -9.39 4.87
CA GLY A 74 6.85 -9.62 5.70
C GLY A 74 7.06 -9.16 7.14
N SER A 75 8.23 -9.45 7.72
CA SER A 75 8.57 -9.03 9.08
C SER A 75 8.73 -7.51 9.19
N THR A 76 9.30 -6.88 8.17
CA THR A 76 9.43 -5.42 8.06
C THR A 76 8.07 -4.73 8.01
N LEU A 77 7.16 -5.23 7.17
CA LEU A 77 5.82 -4.68 7.00
C LEU A 77 4.98 -4.80 8.27
N GLU A 78 5.01 -5.96 8.94
CA GLU A 78 4.32 -6.13 10.22
C GLU A 78 4.92 -5.23 11.32
N THR A 79 6.24 -5.09 11.36
CA THR A 79 6.90 -4.17 12.28
C THR A 79 6.45 -2.73 12.06
N ASP A 80 6.32 -2.29 10.80
CA ASP A 80 5.82 -0.96 10.48
C ASP A 80 4.36 -0.76 10.87
N ARG A 81 3.51 -1.78 10.70
CA ARG A 81 2.14 -1.76 11.24
C ARG A 81 2.15 -1.59 12.75
N LEU A 82 2.96 -2.38 13.46
CA LEU A 82 3.06 -2.36 14.92
C LEU A 82 3.57 -1.02 15.47
N LYS A 83 4.47 -0.32 14.77
CA LYS A 83 4.92 1.04 15.13
C LYS A 83 3.77 2.06 15.18
N THR A 84 2.64 1.76 14.52
CA THR A 84 1.47 2.64 14.50
C THR A 84 0.41 2.29 15.54
N LEU A 85 0.62 1.26 16.34
CA LEU A 85 -0.27 0.93 17.46
C LEU A 85 -0.39 2.12 18.43
N GLY A 86 -1.61 2.37 18.90
CA GLY A 86 -1.90 3.51 19.77
C GLY A 86 -1.91 4.88 19.07
N SER A 87 -1.69 4.93 17.75
CA SER A 87 -1.93 6.13 16.94
C SER A 87 -3.37 6.15 16.43
N PHE A 88 -4.00 7.31 16.47
CA PHE A 88 -5.40 7.48 16.07
C PHE A 88 -5.54 8.52 14.96
N ASP A 89 -6.63 8.42 14.20
CA ASP A 89 -7.01 9.44 13.24
C ASP A 89 -7.34 10.76 13.96
N GLY A 90 -6.87 11.87 13.39
CA GLY A 90 -7.35 13.19 13.79
C GLY A 90 -8.81 13.42 13.36
N PRO A 91 -9.49 14.46 13.87
CA PRO A 91 -10.90 14.72 13.57
C PRO A 91 -11.22 14.83 12.07
N ALA A 92 -10.34 15.46 11.30
CA ALA A 92 -10.50 15.59 9.85
C ALA A 92 -10.36 14.25 9.10
N GLN A 93 -9.41 13.41 9.51
CA GLN A 93 -9.21 12.08 8.93
C GLN A 93 -10.41 11.18 9.21
N ALA A 94 -10.89 11.17 10.46
CA ALA A 94 -12.08 10.43 10.86
C ALA A 94 -13.33 10.90 10.10
N ALA A 95 -13.50 12.22 9.92
CA ALA A 95 -14.60 12.78 9.14
C ALA A 95 -14.56 12.35 7.66
N MET A 96 -13.38 12.42 7.04
CA MET A 96 -13.18 11.99 5.66
C MET A 96 -13.46 10.50 5.48
N LYS A 97 -12.97 9.65 6.40
CA LYS A 97 -13.20 8.20 6.36
C LYS A 97 -14.69 7.87 6.41
N ARG A 98 -15.44 8.53 7.31
CA ARG A 98 -16.91 8.39 7.38
C ARG A 98 -17.62 8.86 6.12
N GLN A 99 -17.16 9.96 5.51
CA GLN A 99 -17.75 10.48 4.27
C GLN A 99 -17.50 9.53 3.10
N ARG A 100 -16.29 8.98 2.99
CA ARG A 100 -15.85 8.18 1.84
C ARG A 100 -16.33 6.73 1.88
N PHE A 101 -16.41 6.12 3.06
CA PHE A 101 -16.62 4.67 3.20
C PHE A 101 -17.82 4.28 4.08
N GLY A 102 -18.59 5.26 4.60
CA GLY A 102 -19.76 5.01 5.44
C GLY A 102 -19.46 5.04 6.94
N ARG A 103 -20.53 4.97 7.76
CA ARG A 103 -20.45 5.14 9.23
C ARG A 103 -19.98 3.90 10.01
N ASP A 104 -19.95 2.72 9.38
CA ASP A 104 -19.76 1.44 10.07
C ASP A 104 -18.30 0.94 10.08
N LEU A 105 -17.34 1.89 10.13
CA LEU A 105 -15.90 1.63 10.24
C LEU A 105 -15.36 1.88 11.63
#